data_AF-A0A9E2FQA0-F1
#
_entry.id   AF-A0A9E2FQA0-F1
#
_cell.length_a   1.000
_cell.length_b   1.000
_cell.length_c   1.000
_cell.angle_alpha   90.00
_cell.angle_beta   90.00
_cell.angle_gamma   90.00
#
_symmetry.space_group_name_H-M   'P 1'
#
loop_
_entity.id
_entity.type
_entity.pdbx_description
1 polymer ?
#
loop_
_entity_poly.entity_id
_entity_poly.type
_entity_poly.pdbx_seq_one_letter_code
_entity_poly.pdbx_strand_id
1 'polypeptide(L)' 'VRLRHRQTKGSGSRVACLTMVFKLMERASRKWRALNGSTLIADVIAGVQFADGVKKVAARS' A
#
# COMPACT_ATOMS: atom_id res chain seq x y z
N VAL A 1 34.85 -22.18 8.66
CA VAL A 1 33.45 -22.60 8.89
C VAL A 1 32.51 -21.61 8.21
N ARG A 2 31.67 -22.03 7.25
CA ARG A 2 30.72 -21.15 6.54
C ARG A 2 29.30 -21.53 6.93
N LEU A 3 28.58 -20.63 7.59
CA LEU A 3 27.17 -20.83 7.90
C LEU A 3 26.35 -20.56 6.64
N ARG A 4 25.77 -21.60 6.04
CA ARG A 4 24.82 -21.44 4.93
C ARG A 4 23.49 -20.97 5.53
N HIS A 5 23.13 -19.71 5.33
CA HIS A 5 21.77 -19.21 5.54
C HIS A 5 20.83 -19.84 4.48
N ARG A 6 20.60 -21.15 4.58
CA ARG A 6 19.65 -21.88 3.71
C ARG A 6 18.24 -21.86 4.29
N GLN A 7 18.08 -21.52 5.57
CA GLN A 7 16.78 -21.42 6.22
C GLN A 7 16.60 -20.03 6.81
N THR A 8 15.59 -19.32 6.33
CA THR A 8 14.96 -18.25 7.08
C THR A 8 14.29 -18.91 8.29
N LYS A 9 14.72 -18.57 9.52
CA LYS A 9 13.88 -18.83 10.69
C LYS A 9 12.55 -18.12 10.39
N GLY A 10 11.44 -18.86 10.36
CA GLY A 10 10.14 -18.34 9.93
C GLY A 10 9.73 -17.08 10.70
N SER A 11 8.61 -16.45 10.32
CA SER A 11 8.07 -15.32 11.07
C SER A 11 7.73 -15.78 12.49
N GLY A 12 8.63 -15.53 13.44
CA GLY A 12 8.54 -16.05 14.82
C GLY A 12 7.23 -15.69 15.54
N SER A 13 6.44 -14.75 15.00
CA SER A 13 5.06 -14.49 15.36
C SER A 13 4.30 -13.81 14.21
N ARG A 14 2.96 -13.85 14.26
CA ARG A 14 2.08 -13.10 13.32
C ARG A 14 2.40 -11.60 13.33
N VAL A 15 2.65 -11.03 14.51
CA VAL A 15 3.03 -9.63 14.67
C VAL A 15 4.34 -9.34 13.95
N ALA A 16 5.36 -10.20 14.09
CA ALA A 16 6.61 -10.03 13.36
C ALA A 16 6.41 -10.08 11.85
N CYS A 17 5.55 -10.97 11.34
CA CYS A 17 5.19 -11.02 9.92
C CYS A 17 4.58 -9.70 9.44
N LEU A 18 3.56 -9.19 10.14
CA LEU A 18 2.86 -7.95 9.78
C LEU A 18 3.81 -6.74 9.84
N THR A 19 4.66 -6.66 10.86
CA THR A 19 5.67 -5.61 10.97
C THR A 19 6.66 -5.65 9.79
N MET A 20 7.11 -6.85 9.39
CA MET A 20 8.02 -7.00 8.25
C MET A 20 7.34 -6.63 6.92
N VAL A 21 6.08 -7.02 6.72
CA VAL A 21 5.29 -6.59 5.54
C VAL A 21 5.12 -5.08 5.53
N PHE A 22 4.76 -4.47 6.66
CA PHE A 22 4.64 -3.03 6.78
C PHE A 22 5.95 -2.31 6.43
N LYS A 23 7.08 -2.75 7.01
CA LYS A 23 8.40 -2.18 6.71
C LYS A 23 8.83 -2.38 5.25
N LEU A 24 8.43 -3.49 4.62
CA LEU A 24 8.69 -3.71 3.20
C LEU A 24 7.90 -2.71 2.34
N MET A 25 6.61 -2.54 2.63
CA MET A 25 5.75 -1.56 1.93
C MET A 25 6.25 -0.12 2.16
N GLU A 26 6.68 0.22 3.38
CA GLU A 26 7.25 1.52 3.73
C GLU A 26 8.55 1.82 2.95
N ARG A 27 9.37 0.81 2.67
CA ARG A 27 10.58 0.96 1.84
C ARG A 27 10.22 1.05 0.35
N ALA A 28 9.22 0.31 -0.10
CA ALA A 28 8.77 0.34 -1.48
C ALA A 28 8.12 1.69 -1.84
N SER A 29 7.34 2.29 -0.93
CA SER A 29 6.65 3.57 -1.16
C SER A 29 7.59 4.71 -1.52
N ARG A 30 8.81 4.71 -0.99
CA ARG A 30 9.85 5.71 -1.33
C ARG A 30 10.30 5.66 -2.79
N LYS A 31 10.12 4.52 -3.46
CA LYS A 31 10.48 4.32 -4.88
C LYS A 31 9.29 4.50 -5.82
N TRP A 32 8.06 4.50 -5.31
CA TRP A 32 6.88 4.59 -6.16
C TRP A 32 6.74 6.02 -6.69
N ARG A 33 6.41 6.11 -7.98
CA ARG A 33 6.04 7.39 -8.59
C ARG A 33 4.68 7.80 -8.02
N ALA A 34 4.57 9.05 -7.57
CA ALA A 34 3.28 9.62 -7.18
C ALA A 34 2.29 9.54 -8.35
N LEU A 35 1.05 9.15 -8.05
CA LEU A 35 -0.04 9.17 -9.02
C LEU A 35 -0.27 10.61 -9.47
N ASN A 36 -0.47 10.83 -10.78
CA ASN A 36 -0.69 12.17 -11.35
C ASN A 36 -1.97 12.87 -10.82
N GLY A 37 -2.79 12.20 -10.02
CA GLY A 37 -3.99 12.72 -9.35
C GLY A 37 -4.01 12.41 -7.85
N SER A 38 -2.87 12.52 -7.16
CA SER A 38 -2.76 12.21 -5.73
C SER A 38 -3.75 12.99 -4.83
N THR A 39 -4.20 14.17 -5.27
CA THR A 39 -5.22 14.98 -4.60
C THR A 39 -6.60 14.30 -4.57
N LEU A 40 -6.91 13.47 -5.57
CA LEU A 40 -8.17 12.73 -5.69
C LEU A 40 -8.20 11.49 -4.78
N ILE A 41 -7.06 11.09 -4.21
CA ILE A 41 -7.00 9.94 -3.29
C ILE A 41 -7.86 10.19 -2.05
N ALA A 42 -7.95 11.43 -1.57
CA ALA A 42 -8.81 11.78 -0.45
C ALA A 42 -10.30 11.50 -0.75
N ASP A 43 -10.74 11.81 -1.97
CA ASP A 43 -12.10 11.53 -2.44
C ASP A 43 -12.35 10.01 -2.55
N VAL A 44 -11.36 9.24 -3.01
CA VAL A 44 -11.46 7.76 -3.08
C VAL A 44 -11.59 7.17 -1.67
N ILE A 45 -10.80 7.65 -0.69
CA ILE A 45 -10.87 7.21 0.71
C ILE A 45 -12.22 7.59 1.33
N ALA A 46 -12.76 8.75 0.98
CA ALA A 46 -14.10 9.18 1.39
C ALA A 46 -15.24 8.39 0.72
N GLY A 47 -14.93 7.48 -0.21
CA GLY A 47 -15.91 6.62 -0.89
C GLY A 47 -16.60 7.27 -2.09
N VAL A 48 -16.05 8.35 -2.65
CA VAL A 48 -16.60 8.96 -3.86
C VAL A 48 -16.44 8.02 -5.05
N GLN A 49 -17.52 7.87 -5.83
CA GLN A 49 -17.50 7.03 -7.03
C GLN A 49 -16.77 7.74 -8.17
N PHE A 50 -15.77 7.05 -8.73
CA PHE A 50 -15.13 7.42 -9.98
C PHE A 50 -15.61 6.46 -11.07
N ALA A 51 -16.10 6.99 -12.19
CA ALA A 51 -16.41 6.21 -13.39
C ALA A 51 -15.41 6.61 -14.48
N ASP A 52 -14.67 5.65 -15.01
CA ASP A 52 -13.63 5.87 -16.05
C ASP A 52 -12.60 6.97 -15.70
N GLY A 53 -12.30 7.14 -14.40
CA GLY A 53 -11.36 8.16 -13.91
C GLY A 53 -11.98 9.55 -13.70
N VAL A 54 -13.27 9.73 -13.96
CA VAL A 54 -13.99 10.98 -13.72
C VAL A 54 -14.81 10.86 -12.43
N LYS A 55 -14.66 11.84 -11.53
CA LYS A 55 -15.48 11.96 -10.31
C LYS A 55 -16.95 12.08 -10.72
N LYS A 56 -17.80 11.13 -10.33
CA LYS A 56 -19.24 11.31 -10.48
C LYS A 56 -19.67 12.41 -9.52
N VAL A 57 -19.90 13.61 -10.04
CA VAL A 57 -20.66 14.62 -9.31
C VAL A 57 -22.05 14.05 -9.19
N ALA A 58 -22.43 13.63 -7.98
CA ALA A 58 -23.82 13.36 -7.69
C ALA A 58 -24.57 14.67 -7.95
N ALA A 59 -25.29 14.74 -9.06
CA ALA A 59 -26.28 15.77 -9.29
C ALA A 59 -27.26 15.65 -8.13
N ARG A 60 -27.13 16.58 -7.17
CA ARG A 60 -28.07 16.71 -6.07
C ARG A 60 -29.34 17.31 -6.66
N SER A 61 -30.33 16.47 -6.90
CA SER A 61 -31.75 16.86 -7.05
C SER A 61 -32.30 17.38 -5.72
#